data_AF-A0A7C4KWW4-F1
#
_entry.id   AF-A0A7C4KWW4-F1
#
_cell.length_a   1.000
_cell.length_b   1.000
_cell.length_c   1.000
_cell.angle_alpha   90.00
_cell.angle_beta   90.00
_cell.angle_gamma   90.00
#
_symmetry.space_group_name_H-M   'P 1'
#
loop_
_entity.id
_entity.type
_entity.pdbx_description
1 polymer ?
#
loop_
_entity_poly.entity_id
_entity_poly.type
_entity_poly.pdbx_seq_one_letter_code
_entity_poly.pdbx_strand_id
1 'polypeptide(L)'
;MNIRESKFYEKINNKVKCNLCEHRCIIDENNYGLCKTRKNINGKLYTIVYGVLSAIESRPIEIKPFFHYWPGSTALTFSTWSCNFQCPWCQNWTLSRFLEINTYYEPEEIIKIALENKDEGLCSSFQEPTLLTDWNIDLFKIGKKYGLYSC
;
A
#
# COMPACT_ATOMS: atom_id res chain seq x y z
N MET A 1 9.20 6.21 9.92
CA MET A 1 7.75 5.98 9.81
C MET A 1 7.09 7.28 9.42
N ASN A 2 6.36 7.30 8.31
CA ASN A 2 5.56 8.47 7.91
C ASN A 2 4.10 8.17 8.26
N ILE A 3 3.55 8.97 9.17
CA ILE A 3 2.25 8.74 9.80
C ILE A 3 1.26 9.75 9.22
N ARG A 4 0.16 9.26 8.63
CA ARG A 4 -0.91 10.11 8.10
C ARG A 4 -2.28 9.63 8.53
N GLU A 5 -3.20 10.58 8.72
CA GLU A 5 -4.60 10.26 9.05
C GLU A 5 -5.22 9.45 7.89
N SER A 6 -5.89 8.35 8.22
CA SER A 6 -6.50 7.45 7.25
C SER A 6 -7.86 7.97 6.81
N LYS A 7 -8.23 7.75 5.55
CA LYS A 7 -9.51 8.25 4.99
C LYS A 7 -10.72 7.38 5.34
N PHE A 8 -10.53 6.08 5.61
CA PHE A 8 -11.62 5.09 5.65
C PHE A 8 -11.89 4.55 7.06
N TYR A 9 -12.55 5.33 7.90
CA TYR A 9 -12.97 4.90 9.24
C TYR A 9 -14.17 5.67 9.79
N GLU A 10 -14.82 5.06 10.78
CA GLU A 10 -15.85 5.70 11.61
C GLU A 10 -15.30 5.91 13.02
N LYS A 11 -15.64 7.04 13.64
CA LYS A 11 -15.32 7.31 15.05
C LYS A 11 -16.38 6.69 15.96
N ILE A 12 -15.94 6.03 17.02
CA ILE A 12 -16.81 5.41 18.04
C ILE A 12 -16.27 5.80 19.41
N ASN A 13 -16.67 6.97 19.93
CA ASN A 13 -16.09 7.56 21.15
C ASN A 13 -14.55 7.65 21.04
N ASN A 14 -13.82 6.97 21.93
CA ASN A 14 -12.34 6.89 21.90
C ASN A 14 -11.82 5.73 21.04
N LYS A 15 -12.69 4.96 20.41
CA LYS A 15 -12.35 3.89 19.48
C LYS A 15 -12.58 4.34 18.05
N VAL A 16 -12.03 3.58 17.11
CA VAL A 16 -12.29 3.76 15.68
C VAL A 16 -12.65 2.44 15.04
N LYS A 17 -13.61 2.44 14.12
CA LYS A 17 -13.91 1.29 13.27
C LYS A 17 -13.26 1.53 11.91
N CYS A 18 -12.23 0.77 11.60
CA CYS A 18 -11.53 0.81 10.33
C CYS A 18 -12.40 0.15 9.26
N ASN A 19 -12.67 0.84 8.15
CA ASN A 19 -13.48 0.32 7.04
C ASN A 19 -12.64 0.03 5.78
N LEU A 20 -11.32 -0.02 5.92
CA LEU A 20 -10.38 -0.18 4.80
C LEU A 20 -10.42 -1.57 4.15
N CYS A 21 -10.58 -2.61 4.96
CA CYS A 21 -10.61 -4.01 4.51
C CYS A 21 -11.69 -4.78 5.25
N GLU A 22 -11.93 -6.03 4.84
CA GLU A 22 -13.09 -6.81 5.32
C GLU A 22 -13.04 -7.18 6.81
N HIS A 23 -11.87 -7.08 7.46
CA HIS A 23 -11.77 -7.31 8.90
C HIS A 23 -12.54 -6.30 9.75
N ARG A 24 -12.84 -5.11 9.21
CA ARG A 24 -13.64 -4.05 9.85
C ARG A 24 -13.28 -3.78 11.32
N CYS A 25 -11.97 -3.78 11.63
CA CYS A 25 -11.48 -3.79 13.00
C CYS A 25 -12.02 -2.61 13.82
N ILE A 26 -12.51 -2.88 15.03
CA ILE A 26 -12.72 -1.88 16.07
C ILE A 26 -11.42 -1.77 16.86
N ILE A 27 -10.80 -0.59 16.85
CA ILE A 27 -9.46 -0.36 17.39
C ILE A 27 -9.58 0.59 18.58
N ASP A 28 -9.16 0.10 19.75
CA ASP A 28 -9.07 0.89 20.97
C ASP A 28 -8.02 2.00 20.86
N GLU A 29 -8.14 3.01 21.71
CA GLU A 29 -7.16 4.10 21.82
C GLU A 29 -5.74 3.53 21.99
N ASN A 30 -4.76 4.13 21.30
CA ASN A 30 -3.36 3.70 21.26
C ASN A 30 -3.08 2.25 20.78
N ASN A 31 -4.10 1.54 20.27
CA ASN A 31 -3.93 0.20 19.72
C ASN A 31 -3.84 0.17 18.19
N TYR A 32 -3.55 -1.02 17.67
CA TYR A 32 -3.45 -1.30 16.24
C TYR A 32 -4.54 -2.25 15.77
N GLY A 33 -4.95 -2.10 14.51
CA GLY A 33 -5.74 -3.11 13.81
C GLY A 33 -4.98 -4.43 13.61
N LEU A 34 -5.68 -5.45 13.11
CA LEU A 34 -5.11 -6.78 12.86
C LEU A 34 -3.87 -6.72 11.95
N CYS A 35 -3.88 -5.86 10.95
CA CYS A 35 -2.76 -5.66 10.02
C CYS A 35 -1.56 -4.94 10.64
N LYS A 36 -1.62 -4.44 11.89
CA LYS A 36 -0.52 -3.72 12.56
C LYS A 36 -0.03 -2.42 11.89
N THR A 37 -0.62 -2.01 10.76
CA THR A 37 -0.27 -0.76 10.06
C THR A 37 -1.26 0.37 10.30
N ARG A 38 -2.39 0.06 10.95
CA ARG A 38 -3.45 1.02 11.27
C ARG A 38 -3.50 1.22 12.77
N LYS A 39 -3.31 2.47 13.23
CA LYS A 39 -3.22 2.83 14.64
C LYS A 39 -4.31 3.84 14.99
N ASN A 40 -4.99 3.65 16.11
CA ASN A 40 -5.85 4.68 16.68
C ASN A 40 -5.00 5.62 17.56
N ILE A 41 -5.07 6.93 17.29
CA ILE A 41 -4.41 7.98 18.07
C ILE A 41 -5.44 9.07 18.32
N ASN A 42 -5.80 9.29 19.57
CA ASN A 42 -6.78 10.28 20.03
C ASN A 42 -8.13 10.18 19.29
N GLY A 43 -8.68 8.97 19.18
CA GLY A 43 -9.96 8.70 18.50
C GLY A 43 -9.94 8.94 16.98
N LYS A 44 -8.75 8.90 16.36
CA LYS A 44 -8.56 9.03 14.91
C LYS A 44 -7.70 7.89 14.39
N LEU A 45 -8.05 7.37 13.21
CA LEU A 45 -7.28 6.30 12.58
C LEU A 45 -6.13 6.88 11.76
N TYR A 46 -4.93 6.32 11.95
CA TYR A 46 -3.72 6.67 11.21
C TYR A 46 -3.15 5.44 10.51
N THR A 47 -2.56 5.65 9.34
CA THR A 47 -1.62 4.70 8.73
C THR A 47 -0.21 5.05 9.17
N ILE A 48 0.57 4.05 9.53
CA ILE A 48 2.00 4.22 9.88
C ILE A 48 2.95 3.85 8.74
N VAL A 49 2.39 3.48 7.58
CA VAL A 49 3.12 2.98 6.40
C VAL A 49 2.93 3.87 5.16
N TYR A 50 2.58 5.14 5.36
CA TYR A 50 2.35 6.06 4.25
C TYR A 50 3.65 6.29 3.46
N GLY A 51 3.74 5.81 2.22
CA GLY A 51 4.97 5.89 1.40
C GLY A 51 6.17 5.12 1.96
N VAL A 52 5.98 4.26 2.97
CA VAL A 52 7.04 3.39 3.49
C VAL A 52 7.02 2.11 2.67
N LEU A 53 8.03 1.89 1.82
CA LEU A 53 8.03 0.79 0.86
C LEU A 53 9.04 -0.29 1.24
N SER A 54 8.63 -1.55 1.13
CA SER A 54 9.46 -2.75 1.40
C SER A 54 10.08 -3.33 0.13
N ALA A 55 9.49 -3.07 -1.03
CA ALA A 55 9.99 -3.49 -2.33
C ALA A 55 9.58 -2.48 -3.41
N ILE A 56 10.44 -2.31 -4.40
CA ILE A 56 10.22 -1.54 -5.62
C ILE A 56 10.91 -2.30 -6.76
N GLU A 57 10.18 -2.69 -7.79
CA GLU A 57 10.70 -3.48 -8.91
C GLU A 57 9.84 -3.26 -10.17
N SER A 58 10.45 -3.00 -11.32
CA SER A 58 9.73 -3.01 -12.61
C SER A 58 9.41 -4.45 -13.00
N ARG A 59 8.14 -4.75 -13.31
CA ARG A 59 7.69 -6.11 -13.67
C ARG A 59 6.69 -6.08 -14.84
N PRO A 60 6.71 -7.11 -15.72
CA PRO A 60 5.72 -7.24 -16.78
C PRO A 60 4.31 -7.44 -16.22
N ILE A 61 3.27 -7.00 -16.93
CA ILE A 61 1.88 -7.18 -16.52
C ILE A 61 1.46 -8.66 -16.46
N GLU A 62 2.04 -9.48 -17.32
CA GLU A 62 1.70 -10.89 -17.48
C GLU A 62 1.98 -11.73 -16.23
N ILE A 63 2.84 -11.26 -15.31
CA ILE A 63 3.10 -11.95 -14.04
C ILE A 63 2.03 -11.66 -12.97
N LYS A 64 1.15 -10.69 -13.23
CA LYS A 64 0.09 -10.26 -12.31
C LYS A 64 -1.20 -11.04 -12.63
N PRO A 65 -2.14 -11.16 -11.68
CA PRO A 65 -3.37 -11.95 -11.87
C PRO A 65 -4.38 -11.33 -12.87
N PHE A 66 -3.97 -10.39 -13.70
CA PHE A 66 -4.80 -9.67 -14.68
C PHE A 66 -4.08 -9.56 -16.04
N PHE A 67 -3.66 -10.72 -16.57
CA PHE A 67 -2.88 -10.87 -17.80
C PHE A 67 -3.35 -10.01 -18.99
N HIS A 68 -4.66 -9.86 -19.20
CA HIS A 68 -5.22 -9.07 -20.32
C HIS A 68 -5.46 -7.57 -20.02
N TYR A 69 -4.95 -7.05 -18.90
CA TYR A 69 -5.18 -5.65 -18.52
C TYR A 69 -4.39 -4.66 -19.40
N TRP A 70 -3.08 -4.90 -19.58
CA TRP A 70 -2.19 -4.07 -20.40
C TRP A 70 -1.04 -4.90 -20.98
N PRO A 71 -1.33 -5.82 -21.93
CA PRO A 71 -0.35 -6.78 -22.43
C PRO A 71 0.87 -6.12 -23.09
N GLY A 72 2.04 -6.72 -22.91
CA GLY A 72 3.31 -6.26 -23.47
C GLY A 72 3.97 -5.10 -22.72
N SER A 73 3.38 -4.64 -21.62
CA SER A 73 3.90 -3.51 -20.84
C SER A 73 4.52 -3.92 -19.51
N THR A 74 5.29 -3.00 -18.93
CA THR A 74 5.81 -3.11 -17.56
C THR A 74 5.19 -2.06 -16.65
N ALA A 75 5.11 -2.40 -15.37
CA ALA A 75 4.65 -1.49 -14.31
C ALA A 75 5.65 -1.50 -13.16
N LEU A 76 5.99 -0.30 -12.67
CA LEU A 76 6.78 -0.17 -11.45
C LEU A 76 5.94 -0.69 -10.28
N THR A 77 6.35 -1.82 -9.73
CA THR A 77 5.60 -2.57 -8.72
C THR A 77 6.21 -2.33 -7.36
N PHE A 78 5.36 -2.02 -6.36
CA PHE A 78 5.82 -1.71 -5.02
C PHE A 78 4.87 -2.24 -3.95
N SER A 79 5.39 -2.34 -2.73
CA SER A 79 4.68 -2.83 -1.55
C SER A 79 5.16 -2.13 -0.28
N THR A 80 4.43 -2.33 0.82
CA THR A 80 4.93 -2.02 2.17
C THR A 80 5.14 -3.30 2.96
N TRP A 81 5.40 -3.22 4.26
CA TRP A 81 5.42 -4.37 5.15
C TRP A 81 4.02 -4.61 5.74
N SER A 82 3.84 -5.79 6.34
CA SER A 82 2.57 -6.34 6.85
C SER A 82 1.57 -6.81 5.79
N CYS A 83 0.69 -7.71 6.17
CA CYS A 83 -0.45 -8.12 5.37
C CYS A 83 -1.63 -8.46 6.29
N ASN A 84 -2.85 -8.11 5.86
CA ASN A 84 -4.09 -8.45 6.55
C ASN A 84 -4.56 -9.91 6.27
N PHE A 85 -3.88 -10.64 5.37
CA PHE A 85 -4.08 -12.08 5.16
C PHE A 85 -2.98 -12.93 5.82
N GLN A 86 -3.35 -14.07 6.40
CA GLN A 86 -2.42 -15.03 7.02
C GLN A 86 -2.20 -16.26 6.13
N CYS A 87 -1.83 -16.04 4.87
CA CYS A 87 -1.63 -17.14 3.92
C CYS A 87 -0.46 -18.04 4.36
N PRO A 88 -0.67 -19.36 4.56
CA PRO A 88 0.39 -20.27 5.01
C PRO A 88 1.50 -20.48 3.98
N TRP A 89 1.21 -20.26 2.69
CA TRP A 89 2.13 -20.49 1.56
C TRP A 89 2.45 -19.19 0.80
N CYS A 90 2.53 -18.07 1.51
CA CYS A 90 2.79 -16.78 0.87
C CYS A 90 4.20 -16.73 0.26
N GLN A 91 4.30 -16.62 -1.07
CA GLN A 91 5.58 -16.48 -1.76
C GLN A 91 6.29 -15.15 -1.43
N ASN A 92 5.52 -14.13 -1.05
CA ASN A 92 6.03 -12.81 -0.67
C ASN A 92 6.06 -12.63 0.87
N TRP A 93 6.15 -13.72 1.64
CA TRP A 93 6.14 -13.67 3.10
C TRP A 93 7.25 -12.76 3.64
N THR A 94 8.46 -12.85 3.08
CA THR A 94 9.61 -12.03 3.48
C THR A 94 9.37 -10.54 3.26
N LEU A 95 8.68 -10.14 2.19
CA LEU A 95 8.33 -8.74 1.92
C LEU A 95 7.21 -8.23 2.84
N SER A 96 6.26 -9.10 3.16
CA SER A 96 5.03 -8.73 3.87
C SER A 96 5.04 -9.01 5.38
N ARG A 97 6.01 -9.75 5.92
CA ARG A 97 6.07 -10.08 7.36
C ARG A 97 7.32 -9.62 8.06
N PHE A 98 8.29 -9.11 7.32
CA PHE A 98 9.56 -8.68 7.87
C PHE A 98 9.62 -7.14 7.97
N LEU A 99 9.79 -6.64 9.19
CA LEU A 99 9.84 -5.21 9.52
C LEU A 99 11.29 -4.72 9.59
N GLU A 100 12.08 -4.89 8.54
CA GLU A 100 13.43 -4.30 8.50
C GLU A 100 13.51 -3.07 7.59
N ILE A 101 12.64 -2.96 6.58
CA ILE A 101 12.72 -1.88 5.59
C ILE A 101 11.76 -0.74 5.97
N ASN A 102 12.36 0.41 6.28
CA ASN A 102 11.66 1.65 6.67
C ASN A 102 12.02 2.84 5.76
N THR A 103 12.31 2.57 4.48
CA THR A 103 12.61 3.64 3.53
C THR A 103 11.31 4.30 3.09
N TYR A 104 11.23 5.61 3.35
CA TYR A 104 10.16 6.44 2.83
C TYR A 104 10.53 6.93 1.43
N TYR A 105 9.55 6.93 0.54
CA TYR A 105 9.65 7.52 -0.79
C TYR A 105 8.55 8.56 -0.93
N GLU A 106 8.86 9.74 -1.46
CA GLU A 106 7.87 10.69 -1.95
C GLU A 106 7.20 10.15 -3.23
N PRO A 107 5.95 10.54 -3.55
CA PRO A 107 5.29 10.02 -4.74
C PRO A 107 6.07 10.35 -6.01
N GLU A 108 6.61 11.56 -6.10
CA GLU A 108 7.38 12.06 -7.24
C GLU A 108 8.64 11.23 -7.49
N GLU A 109 9.26 10.67 -6.45
CA GLU A 109 10.42 9.78 -6.61
C GLU A 109 10.02 8.47 -7.30
N ILE A 110 8.87 7.90 -6.91
CA ILE A 110 8.31 6.70 -7.55
C ILE A 110 7.93 6.96 -9.00
N ILE A 111 7.34 8.12 -9.29
CA ILE A 111 7.05 8.53 -10.67
C ILE A 111 8.34 8.62 -11.48
N LYS A 112 9.38 9.27 -10.94
CA LYS A 112 10.66 9.41 -11.63
C LYS A 112 11.27 8.04 -11.97
N ILE A 113 11.31 7.12 -11.01
CA ILE A 113 11.83 5.76 -11.22
C ILE A 113 11.06 5.04 -12.33
N ALA A 114 9.72 5.13 -12.32
CA ALA A 114 8.88 4.50 -13.34
C ALA A 114 9.18 5.04 -14.74
N LEU A 115 9.30 6.37 -14.87
CA LEU A 115 9.62 7.01 -16.14
C LEU A 115 11.04 6.66 -16.63
N GLU A 116 12.02 6.59 -15.73
CA GLU A 116 13.40 6.18 -16.05
C GLU A 116 13.47 4.73 -16.56
N ASN A 117 12.67 3.84 -15.96
CA ASN A 117 12.54 2.45 -16.40
C ASN A 117 11.69 2.27 -17.66
N LYS A 118 11.03 3.34 -18.14
CA LYS A 118 10.03 3.31 -19.22
C LYS A 118 8.83 2.41 -18.89
N ASP A 119 8.50 2.30 -17.61
CA ASP A 119 7.27 1.65 -17.17
C ASP A 119 6.06 2.45 -17.66
N GLU A 120 5.00 1.75 -18.05
CA GLU A 120 3.73 2.33 -18.48
C GLU A 120 2.71 2.44 -17.34
N GLY A 121 3.04 1.85 -16.18
CA GLY A 121 2.14 1.86 -15.03
C GLY A 121 2.82 1.80 -13.68
N LEU A 122 2.01 1.99 -12.67
CA LEU A 122 2.36 1.89 -11.25
C LEU A 122 1.50 0.79 -10.64
N CYS A 123 2.10 -0.11 -9.87
CA CYS A 123 1.40 -1.27 -9.36
C CYS A 123 1.60 -1.51 -7.87
N SER A 124 0.53 -1.46 -7.08
CA SER A 124 0.58 -1.85 -5.67
C SER A 124 0.40 -3.37 -5.56
N SER A 125 1.47 -4.11 -5.25
CA SER A 125 1.42 -5.57 -5.23
C SER A 125 2.36 -6.17 -4.19
N PHE A 126 2.77 -7.43 -4.37
CA PHE A 126 3.52 -8.28 -3.43
C PHE A 126 2.80 -8.64 -2.13
N GLN A 127 1.80 -7.89 -1.73
CA GLN A 127 0.94 -8.18 -0.59
C GLN A 127 -0.48 -7.70 -0.85
N GLU A 128 -1.34 -7.74 0.16
CA GLU A 128 -2.68 -7.18 0.03
C GLU A 128 -2.61 -5.64 -0.13
N PRO A 129 -3.06 -5.09 -1.27
CA PRO A 129 -2.76 -3.70 -1.64
C PRO A 129 -3.56 -2.67 -0.85
N THR A 130 -4.66 -3.02 -0.17
CA THR A 130 -5.44 -2.02 0.60
C THR A 130 -4.62 -1.38 1.73
N LEU A 131 -3.56 -2.04 2.20
CA LEU A 131 -2.70 -1.49 3.24
C LEU A 131 -2.07 -0.14 2.83
N LEU A 132 -1.80 0.06 1.54
CA LEU A 132 -1.24 1.28 0.97
C LEU A 132 -2.27 2.25 0.38
N THR A 133 -3.59 2.02 0.54
CA THR A 133 -4.61 2.83 -0.14
C THR A 133 -4.43 4.35 0.02
N ASP A 134 -4.13 4.85 1.22
CA ASP A 134 -3.98 6.30 1.44
C ASP A 134 -2.82 6.88 0.63
N TRP A 135 -1.73 6.12 0.46
CA TRP A 135 -0.59 6.46 -0.38
C TRP A 135 -0.93 6.34 -1.87
N ASN A 136 -1.54 5.22 -2.25
CA ASN A 136 -1.91 4.91 -3.63
C ASN A 136 -2.86 5.97 -4.21
N ILE A 137 -3.79 6.50 -3.42
CA ILE A 137 -4.68 7.59 -3.87
C ILE A 137 -3.87 8.80 -4.34
N ASP A 138 -2.84 9.20 -3.58
CA ASP A 138 -2.05 10.39 -3.89
C ASP A 138 -1.05 10.08 -5.02
N LEU A 139 -0.35 8.95 -4.96
CA LEU A 139 0.59 8.49 -5.99
C LEU A 139 -0.09 8.31 -7.35
N PHE A 140 -1.19 7.57 -7.43
CA PHE A 140 -1.88 7.31 -8.70
C PHE A 140 -2.50 8.56 -9.30
N LYS A 141 -2.96 9.49 -8.45
CA LYS A 141 -3.43 10.80 -8.93
C LYS A 141 -2.31 11.59 -9.60
N ILE A 142 -1.08 11.50 -9.10
CA ILE A 142 0.09 12.13 -9.72
C ILE A 142 0.49 11.35 -10.97
N GLY A 143 0.65 10.03 -10.89
CA GLY A 143 1.05 9.16 -12.01
C GLY A 143 0.16 9.28 -13.23
N LYS A 144 -1.16 9.43 -13.04
CA LYS A 144 -2.11 9.68 -14.13
C LYS A 144 -1.76 10.91 -14.98
N LYS A 145 -1.16 11.95 -14.40
CA LYS A 145 -0.73 13.16 -15.14
C LYS A 145 0.43 12.88 -16.10
N TYR A 146 1.18 11.80 -15.85
CA TYR A 146 2.29 11.34 -16.68
C TYR A 146 1.88 10.20 -17.62
N GLY A 147 0.59 9.87 -17.69
CA GLY A 147 0.09 8.78 -18.55
C GLY A 147 0.30 7.38 -17.99
N LEU A 148 0.71 7.24 -16.72
CA LEU A 148 0.89 5.92 -16.10
C LEU A 148 -0.45 5.33 -15.68
N TYR A 149 -0.76 4.11 -16.10
CA TYR A 149 -1.91 3.38 -15.59
C TYR A 149 -1.67 2.91 -14.14
N SER A 150 -2.74 2.51 -13.45
CA SER A 150 -2.66 2.06 -12.05
C SER A 150 -3.12 0.62 -11.91
N CYS A 151 -2.36 -0.13 -11.12
CA CYS A 151 -2.70 -1.36 -10.47
C CYS A 151 -2.05 -1.36 -9.07
#